data_AF-A0A7J9M209-F1
#
_entry.id   AF-A0A7J9M209-F1
#
_cell.length_a   1.000
_cell.length_b   1.000
_cell.length_c   1.000
_cell.angle_alpha   90.00
_cell.angle_beta   90.00
_cell.angle_gamma   90.00
#
_symmetry.space_group_name_H-M   'P 1'
#
loop_
_entity.id
_entity.type
_entity.pdbx_description
1 polymer ?
#
loop_
_entity_poly.entity_id
_entity_poly.type
_entity_poly.pdbx_seq_one_letter_code
_entity_poly.pdbx_strand_id
1 'polypeptide(L)'
;MDVLVSANQNVGQYYMATRPFSDASAMPPDNITTGIFQYTNSDGGLNASLITLPARDDTNATNSFISRIRNTNVTQNPPLKVPTGIDRRVFIAIATNSVPCNTSQCLLPNRFVASLNNVSFVFPRIDILQAYYNSSTGGVFTEDFPLNPPVFYDFTGNLTGFNTIAELGTRAVVLNYGEAVEIVLQATQLGGGGSHPIHLHGFSFYRVGSGSGNFNNETDPRTYNLVDPPLINTIHVPGKGWAALRFFANNPGVWFMHCHFERHSSWGMDTVFIVRNGTTTETSIRPPPSTMPRCPGT
;
A
#
# COMPACT_ATOMS: atom_id res chain seq x y z
N MET A 1 13.54 -7.58 -0.49
CA MET A 1 13.87 -8.36 0.72
C MET A 1 15.17 -9.02 0.43
N ASP A 2 16.19 -8.71 1.21
CA ASP A 2 17.53 -9.23 0.98
C ASP A 2 17.77 -10.34 2.00
N VAL A 3 18.24 -11.48 1.51
CA VAL A 3 18.44 -12.68 2.33
C VAL A 3 19.83 -13.23 2.04
N LEU A 4 20.59 -13.50 3.10
CA LEU A 4 21.87 -14.21 2.98
C LEU A 4 21.60 -15.70 3.04
N VAL A 5 22.12 -16.44 2.05
CA VAL A 5 22.06 -17.90 2.00
C VAL A 5 23.47 -18.45 2.24
N SER A 6 23.62 -19.33 3.23
CA SER A 6 24.87 -20.06 3.45
C SER A 6 24.79 -21.42 2.77
N ALA A 7 25.60 -21.64 1.73
CA ALA A 7 25.67 -22.90 0.99
C ALA A 7 26.54 -23.92 1.74
N ASN A 8 26.04 -24.40 2.88
CA ASN A 8 26.73 -25.31 3.81
C ASN A 8 26.09 -26.71 3.89
N GLN A 9 25.19 -27.02 2.97
CA GLN A 9 24.54 -28.33 2.86
C GLN A 9 25.39 -29.27 2.00
N ASN A 10 25.01 -30.56 1.95
CA ASN A 10 25.68 -31.53 1.08
C ASN A 10 25.69 -31.04 -0.38
N VAL A 11 26.78 -31.34 -1.09
CA VAL A 11 26.91 -31.03 -2.52
C VAL A 11 25.73 -31.66 -3.27
N GLY A 12 24.95 -30.84 -3.96
CA GLY A 12 23.72 -31.29 -4.62
C GLY A 12 22.94 -30.19 -5.32
N GLN A 13 21.68 -30.49 -5.63
CA GLN A 13 20.70 -29.55 -6.19
C GLN A 13 19.57 -29.34 -5.18
N TYR A 14 19.18 -28.08 -5.00
CA TYR A 14 18.12 -27.65 -4.09
C TYR A 14 17.11 -26.81 -4.87
N TYR A 15 15.83 -26.98 -4.58
CA TYR A 15 14.82 -26.09 -5.15
C TYR A 15 14.79 -24.76 -4.38
N MET A 16 14.57 -23.69 -5.12
CA MET A 16 13.94 -22.46 -4.60
C MET A 16 12.50 -22.50 -5.06
N ALA A 17 11.54 -22.24 -4.18
CA ALA A 17 10.12 -22.33 -4.54
C ALA A 17 9.34 -21.13 -4.01
N THR A 18 8.37 -20.67 -4.81
CA THR A 18 7.43 -19.62 -4.44
C THR A 18 6.01 -20.06 -4.75
N ARG A 19 5.09 -19.75 -3.83
CA ARG A 19 3.64 -19.97 -3.97
C ARG A 19 2.92 -18.70 -3.50
N PRO A 20 1.85 -18.25 -4.18
CA PRO A 20 1.10 -17.09 -3.74
C PRO A 20 0.45 -17.29 -2.37
N PHE A 21 0.37 -16.20 -1.60
CA PHE A 21 -0.53 -16.08 -0.46
C PHE A 21 -1.76 -15.24 -0.86
N SER A 22 -2.95 -15.62 -0.43
CA SER A 22 -4.18 -14.81 -0.52
C SER A 22 -5.13 -15.15 0.62
N ASP A 23 -5.59 -14.10 1.28
CA ASP A 23 -6.68 -14.07 2.27
C ASP A 23 -7.96 -13.42 1.69
N ALA A 24 -8.04 -13.26 0.36
CA ALA A 24 -9.21 -12.78 -0.36
C ALA A 24 -10.13 -13.94 -0.76
N SER A 25 -11.42 -13.66 -0.98
CA SER A 25 -12.35 -14.65 -1.53
C SER A 25 -12.00 -15.06 -2.97
N ALA A 26 -11.39 -14.14 -3.74
CA ALA A 26 -10.87 -14.40 -5.07
C ALA A 26 -9.43 -14.92 -5.00
N MET A 27 -9.28 -16.24 -4.87
CA MET A 27 -7.96 -16.86 -4.74
C MET A 27 -7.21 -16.91 -6.09
N PRO A 28 -5.89 -16.62 -6.10
CA PRO A 28 -5.07 -16.80 -7.28
C PRO A 28 -4.89 -18.29 -7.63
N PRO A 29 -4.44 -18.61 -8.87
CA PRO A 29 -4.03 -19.97 -9.22
C PRO A 29 -3.00 -20.52 -8.25
N ASP A 30 -3.16 -21.80 -7.89
CA ASP A 30 -2.34 -22.46 -6.87
C ASP A 30 -1.09 -23.11 -7.46
N ASN A 31 -0.31 -22.31 -8.20
CA ASN A 31 0.89 -22.80 -8.87
C ASN A 31 2.12 -22.54 -8.01
N ILE A 32 2.98 -23.55 -7.91
CA ILE A 32 4.32 -23.41 -7.34
C ILE A 32 5.28 -23.13 -8.50
N THR A 33 5.99 -22.02 -8.41
CA THR A 33 7.12 -21.72 -9.31
C THR A 33 8.41 -22.17 -8.63
N THR A 34 9.26 -22.88 -9.36
CA THR A 34 10.54 -23.37 -8.86
C THR A 34 11.73 -22.81 -9.65
N GLY A 35 12.84 -22.64 -8.96
CA GLY A 35 14.19 -22.43 -9.51
C GLY A 35 15.15 -23.43 -8.89
N ILE A 36 16.35 -23.58 -9.46
CA ILE A 36 17.36 -24.54 -8.97
C ILE A 36 18.54 -23.77 -8.38
N PHE A 37 18.91 -24.12 -7.16
CA PHE A 37 20.14 -23.73 -6.48
C PHE A 37 21.09 -24.94 -6.47
N GLN A 38 22.13 -24.91 -7.31
CA GLN A 38 23.03 -26.04 -7.54
C GLN A 38 24.45 -25.71 -7.10
N TYR A 39 25.06 -26.63 -6.35
CA TYR A 39 26.50 -26.61 -6.09
C TYR A 39 27.24 -26.89 -7.39
N THR A 40 28.21 -26.05 -7.76
CA THR A 40 28.91 -26.14 -9.05
C THR A 40 29.73 -27.42 -9.21
N ASN A 41 30.13 -28.04 -8.11
CA ASN A 41 30.82 -29.32 -8.06
C ASN A 41 29.87 -30.52 -7.86
N SER A 42 28.56 -30.33 -8.03
CA SER A 42 27.59 -31.43 -8.04
C SER A 42 27.57 -32.13 -9.40
N ASP A 43 27.60 -33.45 -9.39
CA ASP A 43 27.44 -34.29 -10.59
C ASP A 43 26.04 -34.15 -11.26
N GLY A 44 25.13 -33.38 -10.64
CA GLY A 44 23.76 -33.18 -11.11
C GLY A 44 22.85 -34.38 -10.80
N GLY A 45 21.54 -34.14 -10.72
CA GLY A 45 20.55 -35.20 -10.52
C GLY A 45 19.36 -34.78 -9.66
N LEU A 46 18.18 -35.35 -9.95
CA LEU A 46 16.87 -35.04 -9.35
C LEU A 46 16.70 -35.53 -7.89
N ASN A 47 17.70 -35.31 -7.02
CA ASN A 47 17.61 -35.63 -5.59
C ASN A 47 17.23 -34.40 -4.73
N ALA A 48 16.61 -33.38 -5.33
CA ALA A 48 16.08 -32.25 -4.57
C ALA A 48 14.87 -32.73 -3.75
N SER A 49 14.97 -32.59 -2.43
CA SER A 49 13.90 -32.92 -1.48
C SER A 49 12.64 -32.09 -1.76
N LEU A 50 11.47 -32.67 -1.50
CA LEU A 50 10.17 -31.97 -1.58
C LEU A 50 10.18 -30.76 -0.64
N ILE A 51 9.90 -29.58 -1.18
CA ILE A 51 9.72 -28.35 -0.38
C ILE A 51 8.30 -28.33 0.17
N THR A 52 8.17 -28.17 1.48
CA THR A 52 6.90 -27.81 2.11
C THR A 52 6.79 -26.30 2.23
N LEU A 53 5.89 -25.70 1.47
CA LEU A 53 5.51 -24.29 1.60
C LEU A 53 4.24 -24.18 2.48
N PRO A 54 4.03 -23.04 3.18
CA PRO A 54 2.76 -22.78 3.86
C PRO A 54 1.55 -22.94 2.92
N ALA A 55 0.37 -23.16 3.52
CA ALA A 55 -0.87 -23.12 2.76
C ALA A 55 -1.06 -21.73 2.13
N ARG A 56 -1.68 -21.68 0.95
CA ARG A 56 -1.87 -20.43 0.18
C ARG A 56 -2.73 -19.38 0.90
N ASP A 57 -3.43 -19.75 1.95
CA ASP A 57 -4.30 -18.92 2.79
C ASP A 57 -3.84 -18.87 4.26
N ASP A 58 -2.62 -19.33 4.55
CA ASP A 58 -2.06 -19.35 5.91
C ASP A 58 -1.71 -17.94 6.41
N THR A 59 -2.73 -17.27 6.93
CA THR A 59 -2.63 -15.92 7.48
C THR A 59 -1.71 -15.87 8.71
N ASN A 60 -1.62 -16.97 9.47
CA ASN A 60 -0.76 -17.05 10.65
C ASN A 60 0.72 -17.07 10.25
N ALA A 61 1.09 -17.84 9.24
CA ALA A 61 2.45 -17.84 8.69
C ALA A 61 2.84 -16.45 8.16
N THR A 62 1.95 -15.80 7.41
CA THR A 62 2.16 -14.44 6.88
C THR A 62 2.37 -13.43 8.01
N ASN A 63 1.46 -13.37 8.98
CA ASN A 63 1.55 -12.41 10.08
C ASN A 63 2.77 -12.67 10.97
N SER A 64 3.12 -13.93 11.22
CA SER A 64 4.31 -14.31 12.00
C SER A 64 5.62 -13.95 11.30
N PHE A 65 5.64 -13.96 9.96
CA PHE A 65 6.79 -13.47 9.21
C PHE A 65 6.89 -11.95 9.26
N ILE A 66 5.79 -11.24 8.97
CA ILE A 66 5.75 -9.79 8.88
C ILE A 66 6.05 -9.12 10.23
N SER A 67 5.59 -9.70 11.34
CA SER A 67 5.81 -9.17 12.70
C SER A 67 7.29 -9.18 13.12
N ARG A 68 8.11 -10.04 12.52
CA ARG A 68 9.55 -10.13 12.79
C ARG A 68 10.38 -9.05 12.07
N ILE A 69 9.81 -8.37 11.08
CA ILE A 69 10.51 -7.31 10.34
C ILE A 69 10.60 -6.08 11.24
N ARG A 70 11.83 -5.73 11.61
CA ARG A 70 12.18 -4.57 12.46
C ARG A 70 13.41 -3.88 11.88
N ASN A 71 13.64 -2.64 12.28
CA ASN A 71 14.88 -1.97 11.93
C ASN A 71 16.01 -2.48 12.81
N THR A 72 17.16 -2.79 12.21
CA THR A 72 18.32 -3.28 12.97
C THR A 72 19.06 -2.12 13.62
N ASN A 73 19.33 -2.21 14.92
CA ASN A 73 20.17 -1.26 15.64
C ASN A 73 21.66 -1.57 15.40
N VAL A 74 22.19 -1.12 14.27
CA VAL A 74 23.62 -1.19 13.92
C VAL A 74 24.16 0.19 13.62
N THR A 75 25.44 0.42 13.91
CA THR A 75 26.11 1.73 13.77
C THR A 75 26.09 2.32 12.36
N GLN A 76 25.91 1.48 11.34
CA GLN A 76 25.83 1.87 9.94
C GLN A 76 24.46 2.47 9.58
N ASN A 77 23.42 2.18 10.36
CA ASN A 77 22.09 2.72 10.13
C ASN A 77 21.98 4.11 10.79
N PRO A 78 21.40 5.11 10.10
CA PRO A 78 21.13 6.39 10.72
C PRO A 78 20.13 6.22 11.88
N PRO A 79 20.19 7.08 12.91
CA PRO A 79 19.21 7.06 13.99
C PRO A 79 17.79 7.19 13.45
N LEU A 80 16.88 6.36 13.98
CA LEU A 80 15.48 6.42 13.60
C LEU A 80 14.84 7.71 14.11
N LYS A 81 14.05 8.33 13.25
CA LYS A 81 13.27 9.53 13.55
C LYS A 81 11.80 9.19 13.45
N VAL A 82 11.32 8.32 14.34
CA VAL A 82 9.92 7.91 14.39
C VAL A 82 9.06 9.06 14.92
N PRO A 83 8.06 9.57 14.18
CA PRO A 83 7.18 10.62 14.69
C PRO A 83 6.39 10.17 15.93
N THR A 84 6.36 11.00 16.98
CA THR A 84 5.64 10.73 18.24
C THR A 84 4.52 11.74 18.51
N GLY A 85 4.75 13.03 18.30
CA GLY A 85 3.71 14.05 18.25
C GLY A 85 3.13 14.12 16.83
N ILE A 86 1.87 13.73 16.66
CA ILE A 86 1.23 13.60 15.34
C ILE A 86 0.41 14.86 15.05
N ASP A 87 0.76 15.56 13.96
CA ASP A 87 0.06 16.76 13.49
C ASP A 87 -1.14 16.39 12.61
N ARG A 88 -0.99 15.34 11.79
CA ARG A 88 -2.00 14.90 10.83
C ARG A 88 -2.31 13.42 11.00
N ARG A 89 -3.60 13.09 11.15
CA ARG A 89 -4.12 11.72 11.13
C ARG A 89 -4.98 11.51 9.89
N VAL A 90 -4.76 10.41 9.20
CA VAL A 90 -5.57 9.97 8.06
C VAL A 90 -5.99 8.52 8.31
N PHE A 91 -7.29 8.27 8.44
CA PHE A 91 -7.84 6.92 8.50
C PHE A 91 -8.38 6.58 7.12
N ILE A 92 -7.89 5.50 6.52
CA ILE A 92 -8.24 5.08 5.17
C ILE A 92 -8.85 3.68 5.20
N ALA A 93 -10.14 3.58 4.95
CA ALA A 93 -10.81 2.32 4.65
C ALA A 93 -10.50 1.90 3.20
N ILE A 94 -10.04 0.67 3.02
CA ILE A 94 -9.65 0.09 1.73
C ILE A 94 -10.71 -0.92 1.32
N ALA A 95 -11.26 -0.74 0.12
CA ALA A 95 -12.33 -1.61 -0.38
C ALA A 95 -12.19 -1.85 -1.88
N THR A 96 -12.59 -3.05 -2.31
CA THR A 96 -13.08 -3.27 -3.67
C THR A 96 -14.57 -2.97 -3.70
N ASN A 97 -14.98 -2.28 -4.75
CA ASN A 97 -16.27 -1.62 -4.87
C ASN A 97 -16.88 -1.90 -6.24
N SER A 98 -18.03 -1.30 -6.50
CA SER A 98 -18.61 -1.26 -7.83
C SER A 98 -19.09 0.14 -8.21
N VAL A 99 -19.30 0.37 -9.50
CA VAL A 99 -20.00 1.56 -10.02
C VAL A 99 -21.04 1.12 -11.05
N PRO A 100 -22.17 1.83 -11.20
CA PRO A 100 -23.16 1.49 -12.21
C PRO A 100 -22.56 1.51 -13.61
N CYS A 101 -22.93 0.54 -14.44
CA CYS A 101 -22.62 0.54 -15.85
C CYS A 101 -23.86 0.76 -16.71
N ASN A 102 -23.93 1.95 -17.29
CA ASN A 102 -25.06 2.34 -18.14
C ASN A 102 -24.73 2.30 -19.64
N THR A 103 -23.72 1.52 -20.06
CA THR A 103 -23.35 1.38 -21.48
C THR A 103 -23.76 0.02 -22.02
N SER A 104 -24.09 -0.04 -23.32
CA SER A 104 -24.45 -1.29 -24.02
C SER A 104 -23.31 -2.31 -24.10
N GLN A 105 -22.09 -1.94 -23.71
CA GLN A 105 -20.91 -2.80 -23.69
C GLN A 105 -20.78 -3.61 -22.39
N CYS A 106 -21.63 -3.36 -21.39
CA CYS A 106 -21.52 -4.04 -20.11
C CYS A 106 -22.31 -5.34 -20.06
N LEU A 107 -21.63 -6.41 -19.64
CA LEU A 107 -22.21 -7.73 -19.41
C LEU A 107 -22.99 -7.79 -18.08
N LEU A 108 -22.69 -6.89 -17.15
CA LEU A 108 -23.28 -6.81 -15.82
C LEU A 108 -23.70 -5.36 -15.52
N PRO A 109 -24.74 -5.14 -14.67
CA PRO A 109 -25.24 -3.81 -14.37
C PRO A 109 -24.23 -2.92 -13.65
N ASN A 110 -23.20 -3.50 -13.03
CA ASN A 110 -22.13 -2.77 -12.34
C ASN A 110 -20.75 -3.21 -12.86
N ARG A 111 -19.78 -2.29 -12.83
CA ARG A 111 -18.35 -2.57 -13.04
C ARG A 111 -17.64 -2.65 -11.70
N PHE A 112 -16.63 -3.51 -11.60
CA PHE A 112 -15.73 -3.50 -10.45
C PHE A 112 -14.83 -2.27 -10.50
N VAL A 113 -14.71 -1.63 -9.34
CA VAL A 113 -13.71 -0.60 -9.06
C VAL A 113 -13.10 -0.89 -7.69
N ALA A 114 -12.20 -0.03 -7.24
CA ALA A 114 -11.63 -0.08 -5.91
C ALA A 114 -11.50 1.34 -5.38
N SER A 115 -11.42 1.50 -4.07
CA SER A 115 -11.43 2.82 -3.45
C SER A 115 -10.57 2.91 -2.19
N LEU A 116 -10.20 4.15 -1.88
CA LEU A 116 -9.70 4.57 -0.59
C LEU A 116 -10.72 5.57 -0.01
N ASN A 117 -11.26 5.29 1.18
CA ASN A 117 -12.36 6.07 1.80
C ASN A 117 -13.57 6.29 0.88
N ASN A 118 -13.96 5.25 0.14
CA ASN A 118 -15.07 5.28 -0.82
C ASN A 118 -14.89 6.21 -2.04
N VAL A 119 -13.68 6.74 -2.25
CA VAL A 119 -13.29 7.45 -3.46
C VAL A 119 -12.49 6.51 -4.35
N SER A 120 -13.04 6.19 -5.52
CA SER A 120 -12.35 5.44 -6.56
C SER A 120 -11.65 6.42 -7.49
N PHE A 121 -10.32 6.35 -7.50
CA PHE A 121 -9.45 7.31 -8.18
C PHE A 121 -9.63 7.27 -9.69
N VAL A 122 -9.83 8.44 -10.29
CA VAL A 122 -9.87 8.60 -11.75
C VAL A 122 -8.60 9.33 -12.20
N PHE A 123 -7.83 8.73 -13.10
CA PHE A 123 -6.66 9.38 -13.66
C PHE A 123 -7.06 10.60 -14.52
N PRO A 124 -6.55 11.81 -14.21
CA PRO A 124 -6.85 12.99 -15.01
C PRO A 124 -6.07 12.97 -16.33
N ARG A 125 -6.53 13.78 -17.30
CA ARG A 125 -5.84 13.95 -18.60
C ARG A 125 -4.60 14.84 -18.51
N ILE A 126 -4.63 15.80 -17.59
CA ILE A 126 -3.49 16.66 -17.24
C ILE A 126 -2.92 16.08 -15.95
N ASP A 127 -1.60 15.88 -15.89
CA ASP A 127 -1.00 15.33 -14.67
C ASP A 127 -1.14 16.30 -13.49
N ILE A 128 -1.33 15.72 -12.30
CA ILE A 128 -1.61 16.48 -11.07
C ILE A 128 -0.44 17.39 -10.71
N LEU A 129 0.79 16.99 -11.02
CA LEU A 129 1.97 17.80 -10.74
C LEU A 129 2.03 19.06 -11.60
N GLN A 130 1.76 18.97 -12.90
CA GLN A 130 1.65 20.12 -13.80
C GLN A 130 0.53 21.06 -13.35
N ALA A 131 -0.65 20.51 -13.02
CA ALA A 131 -1.78 21.31 -12.55
C ALA A 131 -1.48 22.02 -11.22
N TYR A 132 -0.85 21.32 -10.27
CA TYR A 132 -0.41 21.88 -9.00
C TYR A 132 0.64 22.97 -9.18
N TYR A 133 1.70 22.71 -9.96
CA TYR A 133 2.80 23.66 -10.16
C TYR A 133 2.33 24.97 -10.82
N ASN A 134 1.41 24.86 -11.80
CA ASN A 134 0.87 26.02 -12.50
C ASN A 134 -0.28 26.72 -11.74
N SER A 135 -0.68 26.22 -10.56
CA SER A 135 -1.88 26.68 -9.85
C SER A 135 -3.16 26.61 -10.70
N SER A 136 -3.21 25.68 -11.65
CA SER A 136 -4.31 25.46 -12.59
C SER A 136 -4.99 24.12 -12.30
N THR A 137 -5.54 23.99 -11.09
CA THR A 137 -6.09 22.72 -10.58
C THR A 137 -7.54 22.47 -11.02
N GLY A 138 -8.24 23.51 -11.49
CA GLY A 138 -9.64 23.45 -11.89
C GLY A 138 -9.91 22.40 -12.95
N GLY A 139 -10.76 21.42 -12.62
CA GLY A 139 -11.11 20.31 -13.52
C GLY A 139 -10.07 19.19 -13.62
N VAL A 140 -8.96 19.25 -12.87
CA VAL A 140 -7.92 18.21 -12.83
C VAL A 140 -8.04 17.35 -11.58
N PHE A 141 -8.04 17.98 -10.41
CA PHE A 141 -8.17 17.31 -9.11
C PHE A 141 -8.73 18.27 -8.07
N THR A 142 -9.15 17.73 -6.92
CA THR A 142 -9.57 18.51 -5.75
C THR A 142 -8.71 18.19 -4.53
N GLU A 143 -8.56 19.17 -3.63
CA GLU A 143 -7.73 19.07 -2.41
C GLU A 143 -8.50 18.55 -1.18
N ASP A 144 -9.58 17.79 -1.41
CA ASP A 144 -10.58 17.45 -0.41
C ASP A 144 -10.74 15.94 -0.19
N PHE A 145 -9.66 15.16 -0.38
CA PHE A 145 -9.71 13.73 -0.05
C PHE A 145 -10.13 13.55 1.42
N PRO A 146 -11.15 12.70 1.70
CA PRO A 146 -11.68 12.57 3.04
C PRO A 146 -10.64 11.91 3.97
N LEU A 147 -10.31 12.56 5.07
CA LEU A 147 -9.30 12.05 6.03
C LEU A 147 -9.81 10.90 6.90
N ASN A 148 -11.09 10.59 6.83
CA ASN A 148 -11.75 9.45 7.46
C ASN A 148 -12.74 8.86 6.46
N PRO A 149 -13.11 7.58 6.59
CA PRO A 149 -14.18 7.01 5.79
C PRO A 149 -15.49 7.77 6.04
N PRO A 150 -16.32 7.98 5.00
CA PRO A 150 -17.57 8.73 5.14
C PRO A 150 -18.57 8.06 6.09
N VAL A 151 -18.44 6.74 6.28
CA VAL A 151 -19.24 5.95 7.22
C VAL A 151 -18.32 4.97 7.94
N PHE A 152 -18.37 4.96 9.26
CA PHE A 152 -17.74 3.92 10.08
C PHE A 152 -18.73 2.78 10.30
N TYR A 153 -18.24 1.55 10.15
CA TYR A 153 -18.99 0.32 10.37
C TYR A 153 -18.02 -0.77 10.83
N ASP A 154 -18.51 -1.98 11.08
CA ASP A 154 -17.66 -3.14 11.32
C ASP A 154 -16.98 -3.57 10.01
N PHE A 155 -15.86 -2.92 9.68
CA PHE A 155 -15.13 -3.11 8.42
C PHE A 155 -14.75 -4.57 8.16
N THR A 156 -14.48 -5.32 9.23
CA THR A 156 -14.05 -6.73 9.16
C THR A 156 -15.17 -7.76 9.34
N GLY A 157 -16.39 -7.30 9.58
CA GLY A 157 -17.56 -8.13 9.86
C GLY A 157 -18.26 -8.67 8.61
N ASN A 158 -19.52 -9.07 8.79
CA ASN A 158 -20.39 -9.47 7.69
C ASN A 158 -20.99 -8.24 7.00
N LEU A 159 -20.51 -7.95 5.79
CA LEU A 159 -20.94 -6.81 4.99
C LEU A 159 -21.93 -7.20 3.88
N THR A 160 -22.63 -8.33 4.03
CA THR A 160 -23.70 -8.71 3.10
C THR A 160 -24.78 -7.64 3.10
N GLY A 161 -25.11 -7.11 1.92
CA GLY A 161 -26.12 -6.05 1.76
C GLY A 161 -25.61 -4.63 2.02
N PHE A 162 -24.33 -4.43 2.38
CA PHE A 162 -23.75 -3.09 2.39
C PHE A 162 -23.72 -2.49 0.99
N ASN A 163 -23.87 -1.17 0.91
CA ASN A 163 -23.70 -0.45 -0.34
C ASN A 163 -22.25 -0.56 -0.81
N THR A 164 -22.05 -1.15 -1.99
CA THR A 164 -20.71 -1.32 -2.59
C THR A 164 -20.36 -0.21 -3.58
N ILE A 165 -21.27 0.75 -3.81
CA ILE A 165 -21.08 1.82 -4.79
C ILE A 165 -20.08 2.86 -4.29
N ALA A 166 -18.97 3.03 -5.01
CA ALA A 166 -17.98 4.06 -4.74
C ALA A 166 -18.26 5.35 -5.52
N GLU A 167 -17.75 6.46 -5.00
CA GLU A 167 -17.72 7.74 -5.69
C GLU A 167 -16.48 7.81 -6.59
N LEU A 168 -16.65 8.18 -7.86
CA LEU A 168 -15.52 8.42 -8.75
C LEU A 168 -14.96 9.82 -8.52
N GLY A 169 -13.64 9.96 -8.37
CA GLY A 169 -13.03 11.28 -8.25
C GLY A 169 -11.52 11.28 -8.22
N THR A 170 -10.92 12.44 -8.50
CA THR A 170 -9.47 12.67 -8.42
C THR A 170 -9.20 13.59 -7.24
N ARG A 171 -9.10 13.01 -6.03
CA ARG A 171 -9.03 13.77 -4.77
C ARG A 171 -7.69 13.54 -4.09
N ALA A 172 -7.03 14.62 -3.68
CA ALA A 172 -5.72 14.62 -3.06
C ALA A 172 -5.79 14.97 -1.55
N VAL A 173 -4.90 14.37 -0.77
CA VAL A 173 -4.60 14.79 0.61
C VAL A 173 -3.52 15.85 0.56
N VAL A 174 -3.78 17.01 1.16
CA VAL A 174 -2.78 18.09 1.22
C VAL A 174 -2.16 18.18 2.61
N LEU A 175 -0.83 18.17 2.63
CA LEU A 175 0.00 18.22 3.83
C LEU A 175 0.89 19.47 3.77
N ASN A 176 1.19 20.04 4.93
CA ASN A 176 2.22 21.07 5.03
C ASN A 176 3.60 20.43 5.20
N TYR A 177 4.64 21.10 4.68
CA TYR A 177 6.01 20.63 4.87
C TYR A 177 6.34 20.45 6.35
N GLY A 178 6.86 19.28 6.70
CA GLY A 178 7.32 18.95 8.05
C GLY A 178 6.25 18.37 8.97
N GLU A 179 4.98 18.29 8.57
CA GLU A 179 3.94 17.64 9.39
C GLU A 179 4.33 16.20 9.76
N ALA A 180 4.18 15.83 11.02
CA ALA A 180 4.20 14.46 11.48
C ALA A 180 2.86 13.79 11.15
N VAL A 181 2.89 12.83 10.23
CA VAL A 181 1.70 12.17 9.69
C VAL A 181 1.59 10.75 10.24
N GLU A 182 0.39 10.39 10.68
CA GLU A 182 -0.01 9.00 10.89
C GLU A 182 -1.12 8.62 9.90
N ILE A 183 -0.92 7.52 9.18
CA ILE A 183 -1.94 6.91 8.34
C ILE A 183 -2.31 5.56 8.94
N VAL A 184 -3.60 5.36 9.20
CA VAL A 184 -4.18 4.07 9.55
C VAL A 184 -4.90 3.54 8.32
N LEU A 185 -4.43 2.40 7.82
CA LEU A 185 -5.02 1.67 6.71
C LEU A 185 -5.88 0.54 7.27
N GLN A 186 -7.18 0.53 6.97
CA GLN A 186 -8.15 -0.46 7.42
C GLN A 186 -8.66 -1.24 6.21
N ALA A 187 -8.33 -2.53 6.11
CA ALA A 187 -8.95 -3.37 5.10
C ALA A 187 -10.41 -3.66 5.47
N THR A 188 -11.28 -3.63 4.46
CA THR A 188 -12.70 -3.99 4.62
C THR A 188 -12.96 -5.36 4.00
N GLN A 189 -14.08 -5.99 4.37
CA GLN A 189 -14.57 -7.20 3.72
C GLN A 189 -15.48 -6.94 2.50
N LEU A 190 -15.56 -5.68 2.03
CA LEU A 190 -16.30 -5.36 0.80
C LEU A 190 -15.59 -5.95 -0.42
N GLY A 191 -16.40 -6.33 -1.42
CA GLY A 191 -15.92 -6.76 -2.73
C GLY A 191 -14.98 -7.97 -2.73
N GLY A 192 -15.07 -8.83 -1.70
CA GLY A 192 -14.27 -10.04 -1.55
C GLY A 192 -13.11 -9.92 -0.55
N GLY A 193 -12.89 -8.72 -0.01
CA GLY A 193 -11.86 -8.44 0.99
C GLY A 193 -10.47 -8.87 0.54
N GLY A 194 -9.64 -9.21 1.52
CA GLY A 194 -8.26 -9.64 1.30
C GLY A 194 -7.25 -8.54 1.57
N SER A 195 -5.99 -8.94 1.62
CA SER A 195 -4.89 -8.07 1.98
C SER A 195 -4.46 -7.16 0.84
N HIS A 196 -3.89 -6.02 1.19
CA HIS A 196 -3.48 -4.99 0.25
C HIS A 196 -2.05 -4.55 0.52
N PRO A 197 -1.12 -4.67 -0.45
CA PRO A 197 0.16 -3.99 -0.38
C PRO A 197 -0.06 -2.53 -0.76
N ILE A 198 0.00 -1.60 0.19
CA ILE A 198 -0.13 -0.15 -0.07
C ILE A 198 1.26 0.46 -0.18
N HIS A 199 1.54 1.11 -1.30
CA HIS A 199 2.79 1.80 -1.59
C HIS A 199 2.59 3.32 -1.55
N LEU A 200 3.54 4.06 -0.98
CA LEU A 200 3.58 5.52 -1.01
C LEU A 200 4.86 5.98 -1.71
N HIS A 201 4.68 6.76 -2.78
CA HIS A 201 5.79 7.36 -3.52
C HIS A 201 6.44 8.48 -2.71
N GLY A 202 7.69 8.81 -3.01
CA GLY A 202 8.40 9.95 -2.39
C GLY A 202 8.83 9.75 -0.93
N PHE A 203 8.35 8.71 -0.27
CA PHE A 203 8.62 8.43 1.13
C PHE A 203 8.94 6.97 1.38
N SER A 204 9.82 6.72 2.34
CA SER A 204 9.68 5.55 3.21
C SER A 204 9.04 6.01 4.51
N PHE A 205 8.34 5.11 5.18
CA PHE A 205 7.59 5.36 6.41
C PHE A 205 7.85 4.25 7.43
N TYR A 206 7.65 4.55 8.69
CA TYR A 206 7.76 3.59 9.79
C TYR A 206 6.45 2.83 9.92
N ARG A 207 6.49 1.49 9.79
CA ARG A 207 5.34 0.66 10.19
C ARG A 207 5.33 0.53 11.70
N VAL A 208 4.47 1.30 12.35
CA VAL A 208 4.40 1.35 13.82
C VAL A 208 3.45 0.32 14.40
N GLY A 209 2.46 -0.17 13.65
CA GLY A 209 1.54 -1.18 14.14
C GLY A 209 0.80 -1.92 13.03
N SER A 210 0.26 -3.08 13.37
CA SER A 210 -0.67 -3.85 12.53
C SER A 210 -1.48 -4.78 13.43
N GLY A 211 -2.72 -5.05 13.08
CA GLY A 211 -3.60 -5.91 13.87
C GLY A 211 -4.72 -6.53 13.03
N SER A 212 -5.45 -7.44 13.66
CA SER A 212 -6.68 -8.02 13.11
C SER A 212 -7.90 -7.26 13.62
N GLY A 213 -9.02 -7.35 12.89
CA GLY A 213 -10.26 -6.66 13.22
C GLY A 213 -10.25 -5.18 12.82
N ASN A 214 -11.16 -4.42 13.41
CA ASN A 214 -11.24 -2.97 13.22
C ASN A 214 -10.23 -2.28 14.13
N PHE A 215 -9.50 -1.30 13.59
CA PHE A 215 -8.60 -0.47 14.36
C PHE A 215 -9.35 0.26 15.49
N ASN A 216 -8.82 0.16 16.71
CA ASN A 216 -9.27 0.88 17.88
C ASN A 216 -8.26 1.98 18.24
N ASN A 217 -8.68 3.24 18.08
CA ASN A 217 -7.84 4.41 18.30
C ASN A 217 -7.41 4.63 19.77
N GLU A 218 -8.01 3.92 20.74
CA GLU A 218 -7.67 4.02 22.16
C GLU A 218 -6.68 2.92 22.60
N THR A 219 -6.85 1.70 22.09
CA THR A 219 -6.08 0.53 22.53
C THR A 219 -4.90 0.22 21.62
N ASP A 220 -5.08 0.28 20.31
CA ASP A 220 -4.05 -0.16 19.36
C ASP A 220 -2.79 0.70 19.37
N PRO A 221 -2.88 2.05 19.43
CA PRO A 221 -1.70 2.91 19.55
C PRO A 221 -0.81 2.60 20.76
N ARG A 222 -1.35 1.98 21.82
CA ARG A 222 -0.58 1.58 23.01
C ARG A 222 0.37 0.42 22.75
N THR A 223 0.14 -0.33 21.68
CA THR A 223 0.97 -1.47 21.28
C THR A 223 1.92 -1.14 20.13
N TYR A 224 1.94 0.11 19.66
CA TYR A 224 2.82 0.53 18.58
C TYR A 224 4.29 0.33 18.92
N ASN A 225 5.04 -0.20 17.96
CA ASN A 225 6.48 -0.21 17.98
C ASN A 225 7.01 1.18 17.59
N LEU A 226 7.40 1.97 18.59
CA LEU A 226 8.02 3.29 18.40
C LEU A 226 9.54 3.26 18.65
N VAL A 227 10.11 2.07 18.89
CA VAL A 227 11.53 1.90 19.24
C VAL A 227 12.34 1.57 17.99
N ASP A 228 11.95 0.52 17.26
CA ASP A 228 12.65 0.04 16.07
C ASP A 228 11.70 -0.39 14.92
N PRO A 229 10.65 0.39 14.62
CA PRO A 229 9.74 0.05 13.52
C PRO A 229 10.51 -0.03 12.19
N PRO A 230 10.20 -1.00 11.32
CA PRO A 230 10.85 -1.08 10.03
C PRO A 230 10.49 0.15 9.18
N LEU A 231 11.49 0.68 8.48
CA LEU A 231 11.36 1.78 7.53
C LEU A 231 11.17 1.17 6.14
N ILE A 232 9.96 1.26 5.60
CA ILE A 232 9.54 0.60 4.36
C ILE A 232 8.75 1.58 3.49
N ASN A 233 8.59 1.27 2.20
CA ASN A 233 7.80 2.07 1.27
C ASN A 233 6.49 1.39 0.83
N THR A 234 6.34 0.10 1.10
CA THR A 234 5.15 -0.69 0.79
C THR A 234 4.76 -1.52 2.00
N ILE A 235 3.54 -1.33 2.50
CA ILE A 235 3.01 -1.98 3.70
C ILE A 235 1.95 -3.01 3.34
N HIS A 236 2.06 -4.20 3.91
CA HIS A 236 0.99 -5.19 3.86
C HIS A 236 -0.09 -4.83 4.88
N VAL A 237 -1.30 -4.57 4.39
CA VAL A 237 -2.51 -4.43 5.22
C VAL A 237 -3.22 -5.79 5.24
N PRO A 238 -3.36 -6.45 6.41
CA PRO A 238 -4.07 -7.74 6.49
C PRO A 238 -5.54 -7.59 6.07
N GLY A 239 -6.11 -8.56 5.35
CA GLY A 239 -7.44 -8.40 4.76
C GLY A 239 -8.60 -8.32 5.74
N LYS A 240 -8.41 -8.88 6.94
CA LYS A 240 -9.32 -8.71 8.10
C LYS A 240 -8.62 -7.94 9.20
N GLY A 241 -8.02 -6.81 8.85
CA GLY A 241 -7.17 -6.08 9.78
C GLY A 241 -6.81 -4.68 9.32
N TRP A 242 -5.82 -4.14 10.02
CA TRP A 242 -5.33 -2.80 9.84
C TRP A 242 -3.81 -2.74 9.93
N ALA A 243 -3.23 -1.69 9.37
CA ALA A 243 -1.83 -1.36 9.53
C ALA A 243 -1.66 0.15 9.70
N ALA A 244 -0.75 0.56 10.58
CA ALA A 244 -0.48 1.96 10.89
C ALA A 244 0.95 2.32 10.51
N LEU A 245 1.10 3.45 9.82
CA LEU A 245 2.38 3.98 9.40
C LEU A 245 2.55 5.44 9.82
N ARG A 246 3.81 5.84 10.03
CA ARG A 246 4.18 7.23 10.35
C ARG A 246 5.35 7.73 9.53
N PHE A 247 5.31 8.99 9.14
CA PHE A 247 6.41 9.69 8.47
C PHE A 247 6.31 11.20 8.70
N PHE A 248 7.40 11.92 8.41
CA PHE A 248 7.35 13.39 8.30
C PHE A 248 7.14 13.76 6.84
N ALA A 249 6.22 14.67 6.55
CA ALA A 249 5.96 15.20 5.21
C ALA A 249 7.05 16.19 4.78
N ASN A 250 8.29 15.72 4.68
CA ASN A 250 9.49 16.55 4.46
C ASN A 250 10.04 16.49 3.03
N ASN A 251 9.24 16.02 2.08
CA ASN A 251 9.57 15.97 0.66
C ASN A 251 8.46 16.70 -0.13
N PRO A 252 8.63 17.99 -0.46
CA PRO A 252 7.64 18.79 -1.19
C PRO A 252 7.41 18.22 -2.59
N GLY A 253 6.15 18.11 -3.00
CA GLY A 253 5.79 17.52 -4.28
C GLY A 253 4.42 16.87 -4.29
N VAL A 254 4.20 16.07 -5.33
CA VAL A 254 2.95 15.35 -5.60
C VAL A 254 3.27 13.86 -5.63
N TRP A 255 2.77 13.11 -4.65
CA TRP A 255 3.18 11.75 -4.37
C TRP A 255 2.01 10.79 -4.43
N PHE A 256 2.11 9.79 -5.31
CA PHE A 256 1.07 8.79 -5.48
C PHE A 256 1.07 7.79 -4.32
N MET A 257 -0.11 7.47 -3.79
CA MET A 257 -0.30 6.36 -2.86
C MET A 257 -1.30 5.38 -3.47
N HIS A 258 -0.93 4.12 -3.58
CA HIS A 258 -1.79 3.14 -4.25
C HIS A 258 -1.59 1.72 -3.74
N CYS A 259 -2.58 0.87 -4.03
CA CYS A 259 -2.36 -0.57 -3.93
C CYS A 259 -1.41 -1.05 -5.02
N HIS A 260 -0.43 -1.85 -4.65
CA HIS A 260 0.58 -2.41 -5.56
C HIS A 260 0.11 -3.69 -6.26
N PHE A 261 -1.18 -4.02 -6.15
CA PHE A 261 -1.83 -4.90 -7.12
C PHE A 261 -2.33 -4.05 -8.27
N GLU A 262 -1.74 -4.20 -9.45
CA GLU A 262 -2.05 -3.39 -10.63
C GLU A 262 -3.54 -3.39 -10.99
N ARG A 263 -4.23 -4.51 -10.76
CA ARG A 263 -5.69 -4.58 -10.89
C ARG A 263 -6.40 -3.57 -9.98
N HIS A 264 -6.01 -3.48 -8.71
CA HIS A 264 -6.64 -2.56 -7.77
C HIS A 264 -6.27 -1.11 -8.05
N SER A 265 -5.02 -0.83 -8.45
CA SER A 265 -4.62 0.53 -8.85
C SER A 265 -5.37 0.97 -10.11
N SER A 266 -5.41 0.16 -11.17
CA SER A 266 -6.23 0.44 -12.36
C SER A 266 -7.74 0.56 -12.09
N TRP A 267 -8.21 0.03 -10.96
CA TRP A 267 -9.59 0.14 -10.49
C TRP A 267 -9.83 1.36 -9.59
N GLY A 268 -8.80 2.14 -9.27
CA GLY A 268 -8.91 3.39 -8.51
C GLY A 268 -8.59 3.27 -7.01
N MET A 269 -7.90 2.21 -6.56
CA MET A 269 -7.41 2.09 -5.18
C MET A 269 -6.19 2.99 -4.93
N ASP A 270 -6.38 4.27 -5.17
CA ASP A 270 -5.32 5.25 -5.18
C ASP A 270 -5.74 6.58 -4.56
N THR A 271 -4.76 7.36 -4.18
CA THR A 271 -4.89 8.79 -3.88
C THR A 271 -3.54 9.47 -4.11
N VAL A 272 -3.49 10.77 -3.91
CA VAL A 272 -2.29 11.58 -4.07
C VAL A 272 -2.08 12.41 -2.81
N PHE A 273 -0.86 12.40 -2.30
CA PHE A 273 -0.41 13.29 -1.25
C PHE A 273 0.34 14.47 -1.86
N ILE A 274 -0.17 15.67 -1.65
CA ILE A 274 0.51 16.91 -2.03
C ILE A 274 1.15 17.48 -0.79
N VAL A 275 2.48 17.55 -0.79
CA VAL A 275 3.25 18.20 0.27
C VAL A 275 3.64 19.58 -0.22
N ARG A 276 3.11 20.61 0.43
CA ARG A 276 3.39 22.01 0.10
C ARG A 276 4.86 22.35 0.31
N ASN A 277 5.31 23.41 -0.33
CA ASN A 277 6.63 24.00 -0.08
C ASN A 277 6.76 24.42 1.39
N GLY A 278 7.97 24.27 1.93
CA GLY A 278 8.42 24.90 3.16
C GLY A 278 8.86 26.34 2.93
N THR A 279 9.70 26.84 3.82
CA THR A 279 10.09 28.27 3.86
C THR A 279 11.33 28.60 3.05
N THR A 280 12.10 27.60 2.60
CA THR A 280 13.35 27.80 1.82
C THR A 280 13.27 27.11 0.46
N THR A 281 14.21 27.48 -0.43
CA THR A 281 14.36 26.85 -1.76
C THR A 281 14.63 25.35 -1.66
N GLU A 282 15.43 24.89 -0.69
CA GLU A 282 15.72 23.47 -0.45
C GLU A 282 14.49 22.69 0.01
N THR A 283 13.56 23.37 0.67
CA THR A 283 12.28 22.83 1.12
C THR A 283 11.14 23.13 0.14
N SER A 284 11.45 23.49 -1.11
CA SER A 284 10.46 23.77 -2.15
C SER A 284 10.61 22.83 -3.34
N ILE A 285 9.53 22.61 -4.07
CA ILE A 285 9.56 21.83 -5.31
C ILE A 285 10.50 22.47 -6.33
N ARG A 286 11.22 21.64 -7.08
CA ARG A 286 12.10 22.08 -8.16
C ARG A 286 11.28 22.55 -9.37
N PRO A 287 11.82 23.46 -10.20
CA PRO A 287 11.17 23.79 -11.47
C PRO A 287 11.07 22.56 -12.38
N PRO A 288 9.99 22.42 -13.16
CA PRO A 288 9.83 21.31 -14.09
C PRO A 288 10.93 21.36 -15.17
N PRO A 289 11.49 20.21 -15.57
CA PRO A 289 12.39 20.15 -16.72
C PRO A 289 11.71 20.69 -18.00
N SER A 290 12.47 21.35 -18.87
CA SER A 290 11.95 21.87 -20.15
C SER A 290 11.50 20.78 -21.13
N THR A 291 11.92 19.54 -20.88
CA THR A 291 11.64 18.35 -21.71
C THR A 291 10.51 17.49 -21.16
N MET A 292 9.69 18.00 -20.24
CA MET A 292 8.53 17.26 -19.76
C MET A 292 7.59 16.90 -20.94
N PRO A 293 7.09 15.65 -21.02
CA PRO A 293 6.09 15.27 -22.01
C PRO A 293 4.85 16.17 -21.90
N ARG A 294 4.24 16.51 -23.04
CA ARG A 294 3.04 17.37 -23.05
C ARG A 294 1.80 16.54 -22.79
N CYS A 295 0.90 17.06 -21.96
CA CYS A 295 -0.42 16.49 -21.79
C CYS A 295 -1.27 16.68 -23.06
N PRO A 296 -2.18 15.76 -23.37
CA PRO A 296 -3.09 15.93 -24.51
C PRO A 296 -3.92 17.20 -24.38
N GLY A 297 -3.81 18.10 -25.34
CA GLY A 297 -4.55 19.36 -25.36
C GLY A 297 -3.94 20.51 -24.56
N THR A 298 -2.66 20.41 -24.15
CA THR A 298 -1.88 21.50 -23.52
C THR A 298 -0.71 21.93 -24.38
#